data_AF-L7U762-F1
#
_entry.id   AF-L7U762-F1
#
_cell.length_a   1.000
_cell.length_b   1.000
_cell.length_c   1.000
_cell.angle_alpha   90.00
_cell.angle_beta   90.00
_cell.angle_gamma   90.00
#
_symmetry.space_group_name_H-M   'P 1'
#
loop_
_entity.id
_entity.type
_entity.pdbx_description
1 polymer ?
#
loop_
_entity_poly.entity_id
_entity_poly.type
_entity_poly.pdbx_seq_one_letter_code
_entity_poly.pdbx_strand_id
1 'polypeptide(L)'
;MPPRPSSATSPSAPGVVSWVSRALGAFRWAFMPLGLLALVAVGVHAAADTLDDRLLSWVDRADAAFDGWVGQYDLTAPMVEWVSLELRTRIARVLALTWELAADLVLALPALGYREASAARPAEAWRAAMEGPKEQPSWRALWLRCVRRPTPMRWLRPLATAAVVVAGACAVARLLQGTVYLSWRELMGDRVADWGARGLALGALVGVLSTLGWRAVLRNLQHADTACAQETGRRAFTRGLLGCVVVVPLAVAAALEASPLWSFFR
;
A
#
# COMPACT_ATOMS: atom_id res chain seq x y z
N MET A 1 -47.40 19.34 49.13
CA MET A 1 -47.51 19.13 47.67
C MET A 1 -46.15 18.73 47.14
N PRO A 2 -45.99 17.57 46.47
CA PRO A 2 -44.72 17.23 45.82
C PRO A 2 -44.51 18.12 44.57
N PRO A 3 -43.26 18.48 44.23
CA PRO A 3 -42.97 19.29 43.05
C PRO A 3 -43.23 18.48 41.76
N ARG A 4 -43.82 19.16 40.75
CA ARG A 4 -44.04 18.59 39.41
C ARG A 4 -42.71 18.25 38.73
N PRO A 5 -42.61 17.13 38.00
CA PRO A 5 -41.45 16.88 37.14
C PRO A 5 -41.39 17.93 36.02
N SER A 6 -40.19 18.46 35.80
CA SER A 6 -39.87 19.37 34.70
C SER A 6 -40.18 18.69 33.37
N SER A 7 -40.84 19.41 32.48
CA SER A 7 -41.14 19.00 31.10
C SER A 7 -39.87 18.51 30.40
N ALA A 8 -39.89 17.25 29.96
CA ALA A 8 -38.84 16.67 29.15
C ALA A 8 -38.64 17.51 27.88
N THR A 9 -37.46 18.11 27.75
CA THR A 9 -37.00 18.75 26.52
C THR A 9 -37.02 17.70 25.40
N SER A 10 -37.83 17.93 24.36
CA SER A 10 -37.83 17.07 23.18
C SER A 10 -36.45 17.06 22.54
N PRO A 11 -35.90 15.90 22.14
CA PRO A 11 -34.60 15.86 21.48
C PRO A 11 -34.69 16.58 20.13
N SER A 12 -33.87 17.62 19.95
CA SER A 12 -33.77 18.38 18.71
C SER A 12 -33.55 17.43 17.52
N ALA A 13 -34.30 17.65 16.43
CA ALA A 13 -34.16 16.88 15.21
C ALA A 13 -32.68 16.86 14.76
N PRO A 14 -32.14 15.70 14.35
CA PRO A 14 -30.74 15.59 13.99
C PRO A 14 -30.42 16.51 12.80
N GLY A 15 -29.57 17.51 13.03
CA GLY A 15 -29.15 18.44 11.98
C GLY A 15 -28.47 17.71 10.81
N VAL A 16 -28.53 18.30 9.62
CA VAL A 16 -28.00 17.73 8.36
C VAL A 16 -26.56 17.21 8.52
N VAL A 17 -25.71 17.91 9.27
CA VAL A 17 -24.33 17.50 9.56
C VAL A 17 -24.25 16.16 10.31
N SER A 18 -25.15 15.90 11.26
CA SER A 18 -25.23 14.63 11.98
C SER A 18 -25.77 13.49 11.12
N TRP A 19 -26.60 13.80 10.12
CA TRP A 19 -27.07 12.83 9.14
C TRP A 19 -25.96 12.50 8.14
N VAL A 20 -25.26 13.50 7.60
CA VAL A 20 -24.10 13.33 6.71
C VAL A 20 -22.99 12.55 7.42
N SER A 21 -22.68 12.88 8.68
CA SER A 21 -21.68 12.15 9.49
C SER A 21 -22.07 10.68 9.70
N ARG A 22 -23.35 10.40 9.99
CA ARG A 22 -23.85 9.02 10.11
C ARG A 22 -23.85 8.27 8.79
N ALA A 23 -24.21 8.93 7.69
CA ALA A 23 -24.16 8.35 6.35
C ALA A 23 -22.71 8.03 5.95
N LEU A 24 -21.79 8.98 6.08
CA LEU A 24 -20.35 8.76 5.83
C LEU A 24 -19.79 7.67 6.74
N GLY A 25 -20.21 7.62 8.01
CA GLY A 25 -19.86 6.55 8.94
C GLY A 25 -20.35 5.17 8.49
N ALA A 26 -21.55 5.07 7.93
CA ALA A 26 -22.12 3.82 7.41
C ALA A 26 -21.37 3.32 6.15
N PHE A 27 -20.94 4.24 5.29
CA PHE A 27 -20.19 3.91 4.07
C PHE A 27 -18.70 3.62 4.34
N ARG A 28 -18.14 4.18 5.41
CA ARG A 28 -16.72 4.04 5.78
C ARG A 28 -16.23 2.59 5.84
N TRP A 29 -17.08 1.67 6.26
CA TRP A 29 -16.73 0.26 6.36
C TRP A 29 -16.36 -0.39 5.01
N ALA A 30 -16.95 0.07 3.90
CA ALA A 30 -16.60 -0.40 2.56
C ALA A 30 -15.47 0.41 1.93
N PHE A 31 -15.48 1.74 2.09
CA PHE A 31 -14.48 2.61 1.48
C PHE A 31 -13.09 2.48 2.11
N MET A 32 -13.00 2.21 3.41
CA MET A 32 -11.70 2.06 4.08
C MET A 32 -10.89 0.87 3.55
N PRO A 33 -11.38 -0.39 3.57
CA PRO A 33 -10.61 -1.52 3.05
C PRO A 33 -10.29 -1.35 1.57
N LEU A 34 -11.22 -0.80 0.77
CA LEU A 34 -10.99 -0.53 -0.65
C LEU A 34 -9.94 0.58 -0.87
N GLY A 35 -9.98 1.65 -0.09
CA GLY A 35 -8.99 2.73 -0.17
C GLY A 35 -7.60 2.28 0.26
N LEU A 36 -7.49 1.43 1.28
CA LEU A 36 -6.23 0.82 1.69
C LEU A 36 -5.70 -0.13 0.60
N LEU A 37 -6.56 -0.98 0.05
CA LEU A 37 -6.21 -1.88 -1.05
C LEU A 37 -5.74 -1.09 -2.27
N ALA A 38 -6.50 -0.08 -2.69
CA ALA A 38 -6.19 0.75 -3.84
C ALA A 38 -4.86 1.48 -3.65
N LEU A 39 -4.62 2.07 -2.47
CA LEU A 39 -3.35 2.75 -2.20
C LEU A 39 -2.15 1.79 -2.27
N VAL A 40 -2.29 0.58 -1.72
CA VAL A 40 -1.23 -0.43 -1.81
C VAL A 40 -1.04 -0.86 -3.25
N ALA A 41 -2.11 -1.20 -3.97
CA ALA A 41 -2.05 -1.65 -5.37
C ALA A 41 -1.43 -0.59 -6.29
N VAL A 42 -1.83 0.68 -6.17
CA VAL A 42 -1.20 1.79 -6.92
C VAL A 42 0.29 1.92 -6.60
N GLY A 43 0.66 1.74 -5.33
CA GLY A 43 2.07 1.72 -4.93
C GLY A 43 2.85 0.52 -5.46
N VAL A 44 2.23 -0.66 -5.50
CA VAL A 44 2.82 -1.89 -6.03
C VAL A 44 3.03 -1.72 -7.53
N HIS A 45 2.03 -1.21 -8.25
CA HIS A 45 2.11 -0.89 -9.66
C HIS A 45 3.24 0.08 -9.98
N ALA A 46 3.31 1.22 -9.28
CA ALA A 46 4.39 2.20 -9.47
C ALA A 46 5.78 1.60 -9.20
N ALA A 47 5.91 0.71 -8.21
CA ALA A 47 7.17 0.01 -7.94
C ALA A 47 7.48 -1.09 -8.97
N ALA A 48 6.45 -1.71 -9.56
CA ALA A 48 6.58 -2.71 -10.60
C ALA A 48 7.08 -2.11 -11.92
N ASP A 49 6.69 -0.86 -12.25
CA ASP A 49 7.26 -0.13 -13.40
C ASP A 49 8.78 0.02 -13.27
N THR A 50 9.26 0.46 -12.10
CA THR A 50 10.71 0.53 -11.85
C THR A 50 11.36 -0.86 -11.89
N LEU A 51 10.64 -1.90 -11.47
CA LEU A 51 11.15 -3.27 -11.51
C LEU A 51 11.23 -3.80 -12.95
N ASP A 52 10.27 -3.46 -13.83
CA ASP A 52 10.27 -3.83 -15.25
C ASP A 52 11.53 -3.30 -15.95
N ASP A 53 11.85 -2.02 -15.76
CA ASP A 53 13.08 -1.41 -16.30
C ASP A 53 14.35 -2.15 -15.83
N ARG A 54 14.36 -2.57 -14.56
CA ARG A 54 15.49 -3.33 -14.00
C ARG A 54 15.55 -4.74 -14.56
N LEU A 55 14.42 -5.43 -14.65
CA LEU A 55 14.32 -6.76 -15.23
C LEU A 55 14.78 -6.76 -16.68
N LEU A 56 14.35 -5.79 -17.49
CA LEU A 56 14.81 -5.61 -18.85
C LEU A 56 16.34 -5.45 -18.89
N SER A 57 16.90 -4.59 -18.05
CA SER A 57 18.36 -4.40 -17.98
C SER A 57 19.13 -5.67 -17.57
N TRP A 58 18.52 -6.55 -16.79
CA TRP A 58 19.10 -7.84 -16.42
C TRP A 58 19.00 -8.85 -17.55
N VAL A 59 17.85 -8.91 -18.24
CA VAL A 59 17.64 -9.76 -19.41
C VAL A 59 18.61 -9.37 -20.53
N ASP A 60 18.76 -8.07 -20.81
CA ASP A 60 19.72 -7.57 -21.81
C ASP A 60 21.18 -7.91 -21.45
N ARG A 61 21.55 -7.82 -20.16
CA ARG A 61 22.90 -8.22 -19.71
C ARG A 61 23.13 -9.73 -19.81
N ALA A 62 22.12 -10.53 -19.49
CA ALA A 62 22.21 -11.98 -19.59
C ALA A 62 22.33 -12.43 -21.05
N ASP A 63 21.55 -11.82 -21.94
CA ASP A 63 21.59 -12.02 -23.38
C ASP A 63 22.96 -11.64 -23.97
N ALA A 64 23.47 -10.44 -23.66
CA ALA A 64 24.79 -10.00 -24.11
C ALA A 64 25.92 -10.91 -23.60
N ALA A 65 25.82 -11.44 -22.38
CA ALA A 65 26.79 -12.39 -21.84
C ALA A 65 26.71 -13.76 -22.54
N PHE A 66 25.51 -14.21 -22.87
CA PHE A 66 25.28 -15.43 -23.63
C PHE A 66 25.83 -15.29 -25.05
N ASP A 67 25.48 -14.23 -25.77
CA ASP A 67 25.99 -13.92 -27.10
C ASP A 67 27.52 -13.81 -27.10
N GLY A 68 28.10 -13.17 -26.09
CA GLY A 68 29.54 -13.05 -25.92
C GLY A 68 30.25 -14.38 -25.63
N TRP A 69 29.56 -15.37 -25.04
CA TRP A 69 30.11 -16.71 -24.78
C TRP A 69 29.99 -17.61 -26.01
N VAL A 70 28.80 -17.62 -26.62
CA VAL A 70 28.46 -18.45 -27.77
C VAL A 70 29.15 -17.96 -29.05
N GLY A 71 29.33 -16.65 -29.20
CA GLY A 71 30.04 -16.04 -30.32
C GLY A 71 31.54 -16.36 -30.36
N GLN A 72 32.10 -16.99 -29.32
CA GLN A 72 33.50 -17.43 -29.30
C GLN A 72 33.76 -18.73 -30.06
N TYR A 73 32.72 -19.47 -30.43
CA TYR A 73 32.84 -20.75 -31.13
C TYR A 73 32.09 -20.72 -32.47
N ASP A 74 32.77 -21.07 -33.56
CA ASP A 74 32.18 -21.08 -34.91
C ASP A 74 30.95 -22.00 -35.03
N LEU A 75 30.88 -23.07 -34.23
CA LEU A 75 29.75 -24.00 -34.20
C LEU A 75 28.49 -23.39 -33.56
N THR A 76 28.65 -22.43 -32.65
CA THR A 76 27.55 -21.82 -31.90
C THR A 76 27.26 -20.39 -32.34
N ALA A 77 28.12 -19.77 -33.16
CA ALA A 77 27.90 -18.47 -33.79
C ALA A 77 26.46 -18.21 -34.34
N PRO A 78 25.74 -19.17 -34.96
CA PRO A 78 24.36 -18.93 -35.39
C PRO A 78 23.33 -18.78 -34.24
N MET A 79 23.70 -19.03 -32.99
CA MET A 79 22.86 -18.83 -31.81
C MET A 79 23.00 -17.43 -31.21
N VAL A 80 23.86 -16.57 -31.75
CA VAL A 80 23.94 -15.15 -31.37
C VAL A 80 22.66 -14.43 -31.81
N GLU A 81 22.12 -13.54 -30.98
CA GLU A 81 20.85 -12.83 -31.20
C GLU A 81 19.60 -13.74 -31.28
N TRP A 82 19.67 -14.96 -30.76
CA TRP A 82 18.53 -15.89 -30.78
C TRP A 82 17.32 -15.35 -29.99
N VAL A 83 17.57 -14.50 -28.99
CA VAL A 83 16.55 -13.82 -28.20
C VAL A 83 16.40 -12.39 -28.70
N SER A 84 15.42 -12.16 -29.57
CA SER A 84 15.16 -10.81 -30.10
C SER A 84 14.81 -9.79 -29.00
N LEU A 85 15.02 -8.50 -29.27
CA LEU A 85 14.63 -7.42 -28.35
C LEU A 85 13.13 -7.48 -27.99
N GLU A 86 12.26 -7.85 -28.93
CA GLU A 86 10.82 -8.04 -28.65
C GLU A 86 10.59 -9.17 -27.64
N LEU A 87 11.33 -10.28 -27.75
CA LEU A 87 11.20 -11.37 -26.80
C LEU A 87 11.73 -10.98 -25.41
N ARG A 88 12.86 -10.26 -25.34
CA ARG A 88 13.43 -9.77 -24.06
C ARG A 88 12.48 -8.83 -23.33
N THR A 89 11.91 -7.86 -24.04
CA THR A 89 10.91 -6.94 -23.49
C THR A 89 9.62 -7.65 -23.08
N ARG A 90 9.15 -8.63 -23.86
CA ARG A 90 7.99 -9.46 -23.48
C ARG A 90 8.25 -10.27 -22.20
N ILE A 91 9.44 -10.86 -22.06
CA ILE A 91 9.83 -11.61 -20.86
C ILE A 91 9.85 -10.69 -19.63
N ALA A 92 10.50 -9.51 -19.73
CA ALA A 92 10.57 -8.54 -18.64
C ALA A 92 9.18 -8.14 -18.15
N ARG A 93 8.27 -7.77 -19.07
CA ARG A 93 6.90 -7.38 -18.74
C ARG A 93 6.09 -8.50 -18.07
N VAL A 94 6.19 -9.73 -18.58
CA VAL A 94 5.48 -10.88 -17.98
C VAL A 94 6.01 -11.16 -16.58
N LEU A 95 7.32 -11.08 -16.37
CA LEU A 95 7.93 -11.23 -15.06
C LEU A 95 7.49 -10.11 -14.11
N ALA A 96 7.50 -8.86 -14.56
CA ALA A 96 7.05 -7.70 -13.78
C ALA A 96 5.58 -7.84 -13.36
N LEU A 97 4.68 -8.17 -14.31
CA LEU A 97 3.25 -8.39 -14.03
C LEU A 97 3.03 -9.55 -13.04
N THR A 98 3.73 -10.65 -13.22
CA THR A 98 3.63 -11.80 -12.30
C THR A 98 4.07 -11.39 -10.89
N TRP A 99 5.11 -10.56 -10.81
CA TRP A 99 5.64 -10.04 -9.55
C TRP A 99 4.69 -9.05 -8.88
N GLU A 100 4.09 -8.15 -9.66
CA GLU A 100 3.06 -7.20 -9.26
C GLU A 100 1.88 -7.92 -8.59
N LEU A 101 1.29 -8.89 -9.30
CA LEU A 101 0.17 -9.69 -8.80
C LEU A 101 0.53 -10.46 -7.53
N ALA A 102 1.72 -11.07 -7.48
CA ALA A 102 2.19 -11.76 -6.29
C ALA A 102 2.33 -10.80 -5.09
N ALA A 103 2.83 -9.58 -5.31
CA ALA A 103 2.97 -8.58 -4.27
C ALA A 103 1.62 -8.05 -3.78
N ASP A 104 0.65 -7.84 -4.68
CA ASP A 104 -0.72 -7.46 -4.31
C ASP A 104 -1.39 -8.52 -3.42
N LEU A 105 -1.22 -9.80 -3.76
CA LEU A 105 -1.71 -10.90 -2.92
C LEU A 105 -1.07 -10.87 -1.52
N VAL A 106 0.19 -10.47 -1.40
CA VAL A 106 0.91 -10.46 -0.12
C VAL A 106 0.65 -9.20 0.71
N LEU A 107 0.57 -8.03 0.08
CA LEU A 107 0.53 -6.72 0.74
C LEU A 107 -0.87 -6.09 0.76
N ALA A 108 -1.64 -6.24 -0.31
CA ALA A 108 -2.95 -5.59 -0.48
C ALA A 108 -4.10 -6.43 0.08
N LEU A 109 -4.10 -7.76 -0.11
CA LEU A 109 -5.15 -8.63 0.44
C LEU A 109 -5.37 -8.50 1.95
N PRO A 110 -4.34 -8.35 2.81
CA PRO A 110 -4.55 -8.11 4.23
C PRO A 110 -5.44 -6.90 4.55
N ALA A 111 -5.51 -5.91 3.64
CA ALA A 111 -6.37 -4.73 3.76
C ALA A 111 -7.87 -5.06 3.64
N LEU A 112 -8.26 -6.10 2.89
CA LEU A 112 -9.66 -6.54 2.81
C LEU A 112 -10.20 -7.05 4.16
N GLY A 113 -9.32 -7.58 5.00
CA GLY A 113 -9.66 -7.98 6.35
C GLY A 113 -9.68 -6.82 7.36
N TYR A 114 -9.50 -5.57 6.91
CA TYR A 114 -9.50 -4.40 7.79
C TYR A 114 -10.86 -4.25 8.48
N ARG A 115 -10.85 -4.31 9.82
CA ARG A 115 -12.02 -4.03 10.66
C ARG A 115 -11.66 -2.90 11.61
N GLU A 116 -12.43 -1.83 11.53
CA GLU A 116 -12.24 -0.70 12.42
C GLU A 116 -12.80 -1.04 13.80
N ALA A 117 -12.04 -0.79 14.87
CA ALA A 117 -12.39 -1.14 16.24
C ALA A 117 -13.57 -0.33 16.82
N SER A 118 -14.24 0.51 16.01
CA SER A 118 -15.25 1.47 16.48
C SER A 118 -16.66 1.06 16.04
N ALA A 119 -17.45 0.73 17.05
CA ALA A 119 -18.89 0.41 17.07
C ALA A 119 -19.30 -0.88 16.34
N ALA A 120 -19.52 -1.93 17.14
CA ALA A 120 -20.25 -3.11 16.71
C ALA A 120 -21.58 -2.68 16.07
N ARG A 121 -21.90 -3.24 14.89
CA ARG A 121 -23.23 -3.10 14.30
C ARG A 121 -24.27 -3.64 15.30
N PRO A 122 -25.50 -3.11 15.36
CA PRO A 122 -26.57 -3.70 16.18
C PRO A 122 -26.77 -5.19 15.89
N ALA A 123 -26.63 -5.60 14.63
CA ALA A 123 -26.72 -6.99 14.18
C ALA A 123 -25.54 -7.89 14.62
N GLU A 124 -24.40 -7.31 15.00
CA GLU A 124 -23.20 -8.03 15.45
C GLU A 124 -23.00 -7.91 16.97
N ALA A 125 -23.77 -7.06 17.66
CA ALA A 125 -23.73 -6.90 19.11
C ALA A 125 -24.03 -8.21 19.85
N TRP A 126 -24.93 -9.05 19.32
CA TRP A 126 -25.24 -10.36 19.88
C TRP A 126 -24.07 -11.37 19.73
N ARG A 127 -23.37 -11.36 18.58
CA ARG A 127 -22.15 -12.18 18.40
C ARG A 127 -20.99 -11.67 19.25
N ALA A 128 -20.82 -10.36 19.36
CA ALA A 128 -19.81 -9.74 20.21
C ALA A 128 -20.05 -10.02 21.71
N ALA A 129 -21.31 -10.12 22.14
CA ALA A 129 -21.69 -10.54 23.48
C ALA A 129 -21.38 -12.03 23.74
N MET A 130 -21.45 -12.89 22.72
CA MET A 130 -21.10 -14.31 22.82
C MET A 130 -19.59 -14.59 22.75
N GLU A 131 -18.84 -13.85 21.92
CA GLU A 131 -17.41 -14.08 21.71
C GLU A 131 -16.51 -13.39 22.77
N GLY A 132 -17.08 -12.56 23.64
CA GLY A 132 -16.35 -11.71 24.58
C GLY A 132 -15.58 -10.57 23.87
N PRO A 133 -15.17 -9.53 24.61
CA PRO A 133 -14.38 -8.44 24.03
C PRO A 133 -13.01 -8.98 23.59
N LYS A 134 -12.83 -9.20 22.28
CA LYS A 134 -11.49 -9.36 21.68
C LYS A 134 -10.80 -8.02 21.75
N GLU A 135 -10.10 -7.74 22.85
CA GLU A 135 -9.23 -6.57 22.97
C GLU A 135 -8.22 -6.58 21.82
N GLN A 136 -8.37 -5.63 20.90
CA GLN A 136 -7.34 -5.40 19.91
C GLN A 136 -6.13 -4.82 20.64
N PRO A 137 -4.94 -5.41 20.49
CA PRO A 137 -3.76 -4.92 21.18
C PRO A 137 -3.40 -3.51 20.71
N SER A 138 -3.06 -2.66 21.67
CA SER A 138 -2.48 -1.33 21.40
C SER A 138 -1.31 -1.42 20.42
N TRP A 139 -1.15 -0.43 19.56
CA TRP A 139 -0.03 -0.35 18.61
C TRP A 139 1.33 -0.44 19.32
N ARG A 140 1.45 0.13 20.52
CA ARG A 140 2.66 0.04 21.35
C ARG A 140 2.95 -1.41 21.75
N ALA A 141 1.92 -2.16 22.11
CA ALA A 141 2.04 -3.57 22.47
C ALA A 141 2.39 -4.44 21.26
N LEU A 142 1.85 -4.14 20.07
CA LEU A 142 2.23 -4.80 18.82
C LEU A 142 3.70 -4.53 18.47
N TRP A 143 4.13 -3.27 18.53
CA TRP A 143 5.51 -2.90 18.28
C TRP A 143 6.48 -3.58 19.24
N LEU A 144 6.19 -3.51 20.55
CA LEU A 144 7.02 -4.13 21.59
C LEU A 144 7.14 -5.65 21.37
N ARG A 145 6.06 -6.32 20.94
CA ARG A 145 6.10 -7.75 20.61
C ARG A 145 6.95 -8.07 19.39
N CYS A 146 6.90 -7.23 18.36
CA CYS A 146 7.73 -7.39 17.16
C CYS A 146 9.22 -7.19 17.46
N VAL A 147 9.55 -6.25 18.35
CA VAL A 147 10.92 -6.05 18.83
C VAL A 147 11.40 -7.23 19.67
N ARG A 148 10.56 -7.75 20.59
CA ARG A 148 10.93 -8.86 21.49
C ARG A 148 10.99 -10.22 20.80
N ARG A 149 10.28 -10.40 19.68
CA ARG A 149 10.23 -11.66 18.92
C ARG A 149 10.38 -11.35 17.41
N PRO A 150 11.59 -11.00 16.97
CA PRO A 150 11.81 -10.62 15.59
C PRO A 150 11.64 -11.83 14.67
N THR A 151 10.81 -11.68 13.64
CA THR A 151 10.74 -12.61 12.49
C THR A 151 10.84 -11.82 11.21
N PRO A 152 11.31 -12.42 10.10
CA PRO A 152 11.40 -11.73 8.81
C PRO A 152 10.06 -11.13 8.39
N MET A 153 8.98 -11.88 8.57
CA MET A 153 7.62 -11.45 8.24
C MET A 153 7.14 -10.22 9.05
N ARG A 154 7.52 -10.11 10.33
CA ARG A 154 7.14 -8.98 11.22
C ARG A 154 7.87 -7.68 10.91
N TRP A 155 9.00 -7.73 10.20
CA TRP A 155 9.78 -6.56 9.82
C TRP A 155 9.64 -6.23 8.34
N LEU A 156 9.88 -7.21 7.47
CA LEU A 156 9.93 -6.98 6.03
C LEU A 156 8.57 -6.60 5.45
N ARG A 157 7.47 -7.22 5.90
CA ARG A 157 6.13 -6.87 5.38
C ARG A 157 5.68 -5.45 5.72
N PRO A 158 5.72 -4.98 6.98
CA PRO A 158 5.31 -3.61 7.28
C PRO A 158 6.25 -2.58 6.67
N LEU A 159 7.56 -2.87 6.58
CA LEU A 159 8.51 -1.99 5.88
C LEU A 159 8.24 -1.92 4.38
N ALA A 160 8.01 -3.07 3.73
CA ALA A 160 7.64 -3.12 2.32
C ALA A 160 6.31 -2.41 2.07
N THR A 161 5.32 -2.61 2.95
CA THR A 161 4.04 -1.87 2.90
C THR A 161 4.27 -0.37 3.01
N ALA A 162 5.15 0.08 3.92
CA ALA A 162 5.45 1.50 4.07
C ALA A 162 6.09 2.07 2.80
N ALA A 163 7.07 1.39 2.21
CA ALA A 163 7.71 1.82 0.97
C ALA A 163 6.69 1.93 -0.18
N VAL A 164 5.88 0.88 -0.37
CA VAL A 164 4.83 0.81 -1.39
C VAL A 164 3.77 1.90 -1.19
N VAL A 165 3.29 2.10 0.04
CA VAL A 165 2.31 3.14 0.37
C VAL A 165 2.87 4.54 0.09
N VAL A 166 4.16 4.77 0.37
CA VAL A 166 4.82 6.04 0.04
C VAL A 166 4.88 6.22 -1.47
N ALA A 167 5.30 5.20 -2.23
CA ALA A 167 5.30 5.23 -3.68
C ALA A 167 3.91 5.51 -4.26
N GLY A 168 2.87 4.83 -3.75
CA GLY A 168 1.48 5.04 -4.16
C GLY A 168 0.97 6.44 -3.83
N ALA A 169 1.29 6.97 -2.64
CA ALA A 169 0.92 8.33 -2.28
C ALA A 169 1.64 9.39 -3.15
N CYS A 170 2.90 9.14 -3.51
CA CYS A 170 3.63 9.96 -4.49
C CYS A 170 2.98 9.92 -5.87
N ALA A 171 2.57 8.75 -6.35
CA ALA A 171 1.89 8.60 -7.64
C ALA A 171 0.57 9.39 -7.67
N VAL A 172 -0.25 9.28 -6.61
CA VAL A 172 -1.48 10.06 -6.45
C VAL A 172 -1.19 11.57 -6.43
N ALA A 173 -0.16 11.99 -5.69
CA ALA A 173 0.23 13.40 -5.61
C ALA A 173 0.70 13.95 -6.98
N ARG A 174 1.51 13.20 -7.73
CA ARG A 174 1.96 13.58 -9.08
C ARG A 174 0.79 13.67 -10.06
N LEU A 175 -0.14 12.72 -10.00
CA LEU A 175 -1.35 12.76 -10.83
C LEU A 175 -2.15 14.02 -10.52
N LEU A 176 -2.40 14.31 -9.24
CA LEU A 176 -3.13 15.50 -8.81
C LEU A 176 -2.43 16.78 -9.26
N GLN A 177 -1.10 16.86 -9.08
CA GLN A 177 -0.30 18.00 -9.52
C GLN A 177 -0.48 18.23 -11.03
N GLY A 178 -0.31 17.19 -11.84
CA GLY A 178 -0.46 17.28 -13.30
C GLY A 178 -1.85 17.71 -13.72
N THR A 179 -2.90 17.12 -13.13
CA THR A 179 -4.29 17.45 -13.46
C THR A 179 -4.65 18.88 -13.08
N VAL A 180 -4.23 19.33 -11.89
CA VAL A 180 -4.54 20.68 -11.39
C VAL A 180 -3.77 21.71 -12.18
N TYR A 181 -2.47 21.49 -12.42
CA TYR A 181 -1.64 22.40 -13.18
C TYR A 181 -2.20 22.63 -14.58
N LEU A 182 -2.48 21.56 -15.33
CA LEU A 182 -3.04 21.68 -16.69
C LEU A 182 -4.38 22.40 -16.69
N SER A 183 -5.25 22.12 -15.71
CA SER A 183 -6.58 22.74 -15.63
C SER A 183 -6.52 24.22 -15.28
N TRP A 184 -5.60 24.65 -14.41
CA TRP A 184 -5.51 26.04 -13.94
C TRP A 184 -4.57 26.90 -14.78
N ARG A 185 -3.63 26.30 -15.52
CA ARG A 185 -2.63 27.04 -16.31
C ARG A 185 -3.30 27.97 -17.32
N GLU A 186 -4.34 27.50 -18.01
CA GLU A 186 -5.07 28.29 -19.01
C GLU A 186 -5.90 29.42 -18.39
N LEU A 187 -6.37 29.24 -17.15
CA LEU A 187 -7.29 30.16 -16.47
C LEU A 187 -6.58 31.22 -15.62
N MET A 188 -5.53 30.84 -14.90
CA MET A 188 -4.89 31.66 -13.86
C MET A 188 -3.42 31.99 -14.16
N GLY A 189 -2.89 31.49 -15.27
CA GLY A 189 -1.50 31.64 -15.66
C GLY A 189 -0.55 30.67 -14.97
N ASP A 190 0.66 30.58 -15.51
CA ASP A 190 1.62 29.51 -15.22
C ASP A 190 2.06 29.44 -13.74
N ARG A 191 2.39 30.61 -13.15
CA ARG A 191 2.89 30.69 -11.77
C ARG A 191 1.85 30.29 -10.73
N VAL A 192 0.61 30.76 -10.87
CA VAL A 192 -0.46 30.46 -9.90
C VAL A 192 -0.85 28.99 -10.00
N ALA A 193 -0.94 28.47 -11.22
CA ALA A 193 -1.23 27.05 -11.46
C ALA A 193 -0.15 26.14 -10.87
N ASP A 194 1.13 26.45 -11.05
CA ASP A 194 2.24 25.65 -10.50
C ASP A 194 2.24 25.61 -8.97
N TRP A 195 2.18 26.79 -8.32
CA TRP A 195 2.11 26.86 -6.85
C TRP A 195 0.88 26.15 -6.28
N GLY A 196 -0.28 26.37 -6.88
CA GLY A 196 -1.53 25.75 -6.46
C GLY A 196 -1.49 24.22 -6.62
N ALA A 197 -0.97 23.73 -7.74
CA ALA A 197 -0.84 22.30 -8.01
C ALA A 197 0.13 21.61 -7.03
N ARG A 198 1.30 22.21 -6.78
CA ARG A 198 2.28 21.68 -5.81
C ARG A 198 1.73 21.67 -4.38
N GLY A 199 1.06 22.75 -3.97
CA GLY A 199 0.44 22.84 -2.64
C GLY A 199 -0.62 21.76 -2.44
N LEU A 200 -1.50 21.55 -3.43
CA LEU A 200 -2.50 20.49 -3.38
C LEU A 200 -1.89 19.09 -3.42
N ALA A 201 -0.84 18.88 -4.23
CA ALA A 201 -0.14 17.61 -4.29
C ALA A 201 0.52 17.25 -2.94
N LEU A 202 1.20 18.19 -2.29
CA LEU A 202 1.75 18.02 -0.94
C LEU A 202 0.66 17.75 0.10
N GLY A 203 -0.46 18.49 0.03
CA GLY A 203 -1.61 18.26 0.88
C GLY A 203 -2.20 16.86 0.72
N ALA A 204 -2.35 16.39 -0.53
CA ALA A 204 -2.81 15.05 -0.84
C ALA A 204 -1.84 13.97 -0.36
N LEU A 205 -0.53 14.15 -0.57
CA LEU A 205 0.51 13.24 -0.08
C LEU A 205 0.42 13.06 1.44
N VAL A 206 0.42 14.16 2.20
CA VAL A 206 0.33 14.13 3.66
C VAL A 206 -1.02 13.56 4.12
N GLY A 207 -2.12 13.95 3.46
CA GLY A 207 -3.46 13.45 3.74
C GLY A 207 -3.57 11.94 3.56
N VAL A 208 -3.11 11.41 2.42
CA VAL A 208 -3.13 9.97 2.11
C VAL A 208 -2.26 9.19 3.10
N LEU A 209 -1.04 9.66 3.38
CA LEU A 209 -0.14 8.98 4.32
C LEU A 209 -0.69 8.92 5.75
N SER A 210 -1.23 10.04 6.24
CA SER A 210 -1.79 10.14 7.60
C SER A 210 -3.10 9.37 7.76
N THR A 211 -3.97 9.36 6.74
CA THR A 211 -5.30 8.75 6.84
C THR A 211 -5.36 7.29 6.41
N LEU A 212 -4.59 6.89 5.39
CA LEU A 212 -4.59 5.55 4.82
C LEU A 212 -3.26 4.84 5.04
N GLY A 213 -2.15 5.53 4.77
CA GLY A 213 -0.83 4.90 4.74
C GLY A 213 -0.42 4.25 6.06
N TRP A 214 -0.54 4.98 7.16
CA TRP A 214 -0.27 4.45 8.50
C TRP A 214 -1.16 3.23 8.84
N ARG A 215 -2.43 3.26 8.41
CA ARG A 215 -3.39 2.17 8.68
C ARG A 215 -3.05 0.92 7.87
N ALA A 216 -2.58 1.06 6.63
CA ALA A 216 -2.11 -0.05 5.81
C ALA A 216 -0.91 -0.74 6.45
N VAL A 217 0.06 0.04 6.93
CA VAL A 217 1.26 -0.47 7.63
C VAL A 217 0.88 -1.20 8.91
N LEU A 218 0.05 -0.58 9.76
CA LEU A 218 -0.43 -1.23 10.98
C LEU A 218 -1.22 -2.51 10.71
N ARG A 219 -2.03 -2.53 9.65
CA ARG A 219 -2.81 -3.72 9.27
C ARG A 219 -1.90 -4.85 8.84
N ASN A 220 -0.87 -4.57 8.04
CA ASN A 220 0.12 -5.58 7.65
C ASN A 220 0.95 -6.06 8.85
N LEU A 221 1.28 -5.17 9.80
CA LEU A 221 1.91 -5.55 11.06
C LEU A 221 1.03 -6.49 11.91
N GLN A 222 -0.27 -6.19 12.04
CA GLN A 222 -1.23 -7.05 12.75
C GLN A 222 -1.38 -8.41 12.07
N HIS A 223 -1.46 -8.43 10.74
CA HIS A 223 -1.53 -9.66 9.97
C HIS A 223 -0.25 -10.51 10.13
N ALA A 224 0.93 -9.87 10.08
CA ALA A 224 2.20 -10.54 10.34
C ALA A 224 2.29 -11.08 11.77
N ASP A 225 1.85 -10.31 12.77
CA ASP A 225 1.87 -10.74 14.16
C ASP A 225 0.95 -11.95 14.40
N THR A 226 -0.28 -11.90 13.90
CA THR A 226 -1.27 -13.00 14.03
C THR A 226 -0.80 -14.28 13.33
N ALA A 227 -0.20 -14.17 12.14
CA ALA A 227 0.33 -15.32 11.42
C ALA A 227 1.55 -15.96 12.11
N CYS A 228 2.36 -15.17 12.81
CA CYS A 228 3.52 -15.66 13.58
C CYS A 228 3.17 -16.06 15.03
N ALA A 229 1.98 -15.71 15.54
CA ALA A 229 1.60 -15.97 16.93
C ALA A 229 1.44 -17.46 17.26
N GLN A 230 1.11 -18.27 16.25
CA GLN A 230 0.83 -19.71 16.39
C GLN A 230 2.08 -20.59 16.26
N GLU A 231 3.24 -20.02 15.93
CA GLU A 231 4.42 -20.78 15.55
C GLU A 231 5.63 -20.39 16.41
N THR A 232 6.45 -21.36 16.80
CA THR A 232 7.66 -21.15 17.60
C THR A 232 8.89 -21.77 16.92
N GLY A 233 10.08 -21.24 17.25
CA GLY A 233 11.35 -21.75 16.75
C GLY A 233 11.56 -21.56 15.24
N ARG A 234 12.17 -22.55 14.57
CA ARG A 234 12.55 -22.48 13.15
C ARG A 234 11.37 -22.23 12.21
N ARG A 235 10.18 -22.77 12.53
CA ARG A 235 8.96 -22.59 11.72
C ARG A 235 8.48 -21.15 11.71
N ALA A 236 8.65 -20.41 12.81
CA ALA A 236 8.31 -18.99 12.86
C ALA A 236 9.22 -18.13 11.96
N PHE A 237 10.47 -18.57 11.73
CA PHE A 237 11.42 -17.87 10.85
C PHE A 237 11.17 -18.18 9.38
N THR A 238 10.78 -19.41 9.05
CA THR A 238 10.49 -19.81 7.67
C THR A 238 9.10 -19.39 7.19
N ARG A 239 8.16 -19.21 8.12
CA ARG A 239 6.80 -18.80 7.79
C ARG A 239 6.77 -17.39 7.20
N GLY A 240 6.22 -17.30 5.99
CA GLY A 240 6.13 -16.04 5.26
C GLY A 240 7.40 -15.61 4.53
N LEU A 241 8.48 -16.41 4.55
CA LEU A 241 9.71 -16.10 3.79
C LEU A 241 9.44 -15.93 2.30
N LEU A 242 8.61 -16.79 1.69
CA LEU A 242 8.24 -16.66 0.28
C LEU A 242 7.59 -15.30 0.01
N GLY A 243 6.65 -14.88 0.88
CA GLY A 243 6.07 -13.55 0.79
C GLY A 243 7.11 -12.44 0.97
N CYS A 244 8.09 -12.62 1.87
CA CYS A 244 9.19 -11.68 2.05
C CYS A 244 10.07 -11.56 0.80
N VAL A 245 10.39 -12.68 0.14
CA VAL A 245 11.19 -12.71 -1.10
C VAL A 245 10.48 -11.96 -2.23
N VAL A 246 9.15 -12.07 -2.31
CA VAL A 246 8.34 -11.31 -3.28
C VAL A 246 8.39 -9.80 -2.97
N VAL A 247 8.19 -9.40 -1.72
CA VAL A 247 7.99 -7.97 -1.40
C VAL A 247 9.30 -7.18 -1.25
N VAL A 248 10.43 -7.82 -0.99
CA VAL A 248 11.71 -7.11 -0.77
C VAL A 248 12.21 -6.40 -2.03
N PRO A 249 12.31 -7.04 -3.21
CA PRO A 249 12.73 -6.36 -4.43
C PRO A 249 11.80 -5.19 -4.78
N LEU A 250 10.49 -5.39 -4.57
CA LEU A 250 9.49 -4.36 -4.78
C LEU A 250 9.64 -3.20 -3.79
N ALA A 251 9.93 -3.47 -2.52
CA ALA A 251 10.17 -2.42 -1.52
C ALA A 251 11.40 -1.58 -1.87
N VAL A 252 12.46 -2.21 -2.41
CA VAL A 252 13.63 -1.51 -2.91
C VAL A 252 13.25 -0.66 -4.12
N ALA A 253 12.53 -1.22 -5.09
CA ALA A 253 12.05 -0.49 -6.26
C ALA A 253 11.17 0.71 -5.87
N ALA A 254 10.21 0.51 -4.94
CA ALA A 254 9.35 1.55 -4.39
C ALA A 254 10.15 2.66 -3.68
N ALA A 255 11.19 2.30 -2.94
CA ALA A 255 12.05 3.29 -2.29
C ALA A 255 12.87 4.12 -3.30
N LEU A 256 13.31 3.48 -4.40
CA LEU A 256 13.98 4.18 -5.49
C LEU A 256 13.00 5.12 -6.23
N GLU A 257 11.75 4.69 -6.44
CA GLU A 257 10.71 5.51 -7.06
C GLU A 257 10.19 6.63 -6.14
N ALA A 258 10.28 6.45 -4.82
CA ALA A 258 9.95 7.47 -3.82
C ALA A 258 11.07 8.49 -3.59
N SER A 259 12.29 8.24 -4.08
CA SER A 259 13.42 9.17 -4.07
C SER A 259 13.09 10.61 -4.53
N PRO A 260 12.17 10.84 -5.49
CA PRO A 260 11.75 12.17 -5.91
C PRO A 260 10.80 12.88 -4.95
N LEU A 261 10.59 12.45 -3.70
CA LEU A 261 9.86 13.25 -2.71
C LEU A 261 10.40 14.70 -2.63
N TRP A 262 11.69 14.89 -2.88
CA TRP A 262 12.34 16.19 -2.99
C TRP A 262 11.91 17.04 -4.19
N SER A 263 11.34 16.45 -5.25
CA SER A 263 10.86 17.18 -6.42
C SER A 263 9.60 18.02 -6.13
N PHE A 264 8.86 17.69 -5.08
CA PHE A 264 7.73 18.54 -4.65
C PHE A 264 8.19 19.80 -3.89
N PHE A 265 9.44 19.82 -3.43
CA PHE A 265 10.04 20.92 -2.67
C PHE A 265 10.99 21.81 -3.50
N ARG A 266 11.25 21.47 -4.77
CA ARG A 266 12.03 22.24 -5.73
C ARG A 266 11.12 22.76 -6.82
#